data_AF-A0A1A3DM27-F1
#
_entry.id   AF-A0A1A3DM27-F1
#
_cell.length_a   1.000
_cell.length_b   1.000
_cell.length_c   1.000
_cell.angle_alpha   90.00
_cell.angle_beta   90.00
_cell.angle_gamma   90.00
#
_symmetry.space_group_name_H-M   'P 1'
#
loop_
_entity.id
_entity.type
_entity.pdbx_description
1 polymer ?
#
loop_
_entity_poly.entity_id
_entity_poly.type
_entity_poly.pdbx_seq_one_letter_code
_entity_poly.pdbx_strand_id
1 'polypeptide(L)'
;MTRIAPSTAFAAVPTEDLGQGDRINLGVAAIVGRLPAVAEALGGLNSALRASGTLPPRLIELVRLRIAFFNQCRSCIAVRYQSAIDDGLDEDAVCSLELPAEAENLSAPEQSALRFAELFATNHLAIDDAVYDELRAHFSEDELVELGLHCAIALGVGRLSATWDVSENLPDGNGASGPLAPWNSASVIASG
;
A
#
# COMPACT_ATOMS: atom_id res chain seq x y z
N MET A 1 -8.63 12.92 14.34
CA MET A 1 -7.39 13.47 14.93
C MET A 1 -6.54 12.28 15.31
N THR A 2 -5.29 12.28 14.85
CA THR A 2 -4.36 11.17 15.01
C THR A 2 -4.29 10.69 16.46
N ARG A 3 -4.40 9.37 16.67
CA ARG A 3 -4.53 8.75 18.00
C ARG A 3 -3.19 8.60 18.73
N ILE A 4 -2.07 8.58 18.00
CA ILE A 4 -0.73 8.50 18.57
C ILE A 4 0.06 9.74 18.18
N ALA A 5 0.63 10.42 19.16
CA ALA A 5 1.47 11.59 18.92
C ALA A 5 2.76 11.17 18.16
N PRO A 6 3.18 11.90 17.11
CA PRO A 6 4.40 11.58 16.39
C PRO A 6 5.65 11.71 17.27
N SER A 7 6.74 11.10 16.83
CA SER A 7 8.07 11.27 17.43
C SER A 7 8.60 12.67 17.19
N THR A 8 9.27 13.24 18.18
CA THR A 8 9.97 14.52 18.04
C THR A 8 11.20 14.43 17.13
N ALA A 9 11.69 13.22 16.85
CA ALA A 9 12.81 13.00 15.92
C ALA A 9 12.51 13.51 14.50
N PHE A 10 11.23 13.51 14.10
CA PHE A 10 10.79 13.99 12.79
C PHE A 10 10.33 15.46 12.81
N ALA A 11 10.27 16.10 13.98
CA ALA A 11 9.79 17.47 14.11
C ALA A 11 10.70 18.52 13.42
N ALA A 12 11.96 18.15 13.16
CA ALA A 12 12.93 18.99 12.47
C ALA A 12 13.03 18.71 10.96
N VAL A 13 12.29 17.73 10.43
CA VAL A 13 12.28 17.43 8.99
C VAL A 13 11.52 18.57 8.28
N PRO A 14 12.17 19.34 7.39
CA PRO A 14 11.46 20.37 6.63
C PRO A 14 10.40 19.71 5.75
N THR A 15 9.14 20.11 5.93
CA THR A 15 8.02 19.58 5.13
C THR A 15 7.61 20.49 3.97
N GLU A 16 8.20 21.68 3.88
CA GLU A 16 7.85 22.73 2.91
C GLU A 16 8.11 22.28 1.47
N ASP A 17 9.17 21.51 1.26
CA ASP A 17 9.56 20.98 -0.06
C ASP A 17 8.93 19.61 -0.36
N LEU A 18 8.20 19.01 0.60
CA LEU A 18 7.61 17.68 0.42
C LEU A 18 6.26 17.73 -0.30
N GLY A 19 6.13 16.89 -1.32
CA GLY A 19 4.86 16.60 -1.97
C GLY A 19 3.80 16.14 -0.96
N GLN A 20 2.52 16.31 -1.29
CA GLN A 20 1.43 15.93 -0.37
C GLN A 20 1.47 14.43 -0.02
N GLY A 21 1.73 13.55 -0.99
CA GLY A 21 1.87 12.11 -0.73
C GLY A 21 3.02 11.79 0.23
N ASP A 22 4.16 12.48 0.09
CA ASP A 22 5.32 12.29 0.97
C ASP A 22 5.02 12.76 2.40
N ARG A 23 4.24 13.83 2.56
CA ARG A 23 3.76 14.29 3.88
C ARG A 23 2.80 13.30 4.53
N ILE A 24 1.96 12.61 3.75
CA ILE A 24 1.10 11.52 4.26
C ILE A 24 1.97 10.36 4.77
N ASN A 25 2.95 9.92 3.97
CA ASN A 25 3.88 8.85 4.35
C ASN A 25 4.71 9.22 5.59
N LEU A 26 5.16 10.48 5.67
CA LEU A 26 5.88 11.02 6.83
C LEU A 26 5.03 10.95 8.10
N GLY A 27 3.71 11.17 8.03
CA GLY A 27 2.82 11.06 9.18
C GLY A 27 2.85 9.66 9.82
N VAL A 28 2.82 8.61 8.99
CA VAL A 28 2.94 7.22 9.46
C VAL A 28 4.34 6.96 10.01
N ALA A 29 5.38 7.35 9.26
CA ALA A 29 6.77 7.16 9.66
C ALA A 29 7.11 7.86 10.98
N ALA A 30 6.57 9.06 11.21
CA ALA A 30 6.79 9.84 12.43
C ALA A 30 6.20 9.14 13.67
N ILE A 31 5.08 8.43 13.54
CA ILE A 31 4.50 7.63 14.63
C ILE A 31 5.36 6.40 14.92
N VAL A 32 5.77 5.66 13.90
CA VAL A 32 6.66 4.49 14.07
C VAL A 32 8.00 4.92 14.67
N GLY A 33 8.46 6.12 14.30
CA GLY A 33 9.65 6.80 14.82
C GLY A 33 9.71 7.02 16.33
N ARG A 34 8.62 6.75 17.07
CA ARG A 34 8.66 6.68 18.54
C ARG A 34 9.52 5.51 19.03
N LEU A 35 9.72 4.50 18.18
CA LEU A 35 10.62 3.37 18.38
C LEU A 35 11.71 3.42 17.30
N PRO A 36 12.77 4.24 17.46
CA PRO A 36 13.69 4.56 16.37
C PRO A 36 14.40 3.33 15.78
N ALA A 37 14.89 2.41 16.61
CA ALA A 37 15.51 1.17 16.13
C ALA A 37 14.53 0.26 15.36
N VAL A 38 13.24 0.27 15.72
CA VAL A 38 12.20 -0.47 14.98
C VAL A 38 11.86 0.22 13.67
N ALA A 39 11.78 1.56 13.67
CA ALA A 39 11.58 2.35 12.47
C ALA A 39 12.70 2.13 11.45
N GLU A 40 13.95 2.12 11.91
CA GLU A 40 15.12 1.81 11.10
C GLU A 40 15.04 0.39 10.50
N ALA A 41 14.72 -0.62 11.31
CA ALA A 41 14.59 -1.99 10.83
C ALA A 41 13.45 -2.15 9.80
N LEU A 42 12.30 -1.50 10.03
CA LEU A 42 11.18 -1.50 9.08
C LEU A 42 11.55 -0.78 7.78
N GLY A 43 12.23 0.37 7.87
CA GLY A 43 12.77 1.08 6.70
C GLY A 43 13.77 0.22 5.93
N GLY A 44 14.66 -0.48 6.64
CA GLY A 44 15.62 -1.42 6.07
C GLY A 44 14.95 -2.57 5.31
N LEU A 45 13.88 -3.16 5.86
CA LEU A 45 13.11 -4.19 5.17
C LEU A 45 12.47 -3.66 3.86
N ASN A 46 11.82 -2.50 3.91
CA ASN A 46 11.24 -1.89 2.71
C ASN A 46 12.31 -1.52 1.67
N SER A 47 13.46 -1.03 2.12
CA SER A 47 14.58 -0.72 1.23
C SER A 47 15.18 -1.97 0.61
N ALA A 48 15.27 -3.07 1.36
CA ALA A 48 15.75 -4.35 0.83
C ALA A 48 14.80 -4.85 -0.27
N LEU A 49 13.50 -4.91 -0.01
CA LEU A 49 12.50 -5.30 -1.02
C LEU A 49 12.58 -4.44 -2.28
N ARG A 50 12.67 -3.10 -2.14
CA ARG A 50 12.82 -2.21 -3.30
C ARG A 50 14.11 -2.41 -4.09
N ALA A 51 15.20 -2.80 -3.42
CA ALA A 51 16.51 -2.90 -4.05
C ALA A 51 16.77 -4.29 -4.66
N SER A 52 16.23 -5.35 -4.08
CA SER A 52 16.45 -6.73 -4.51
C SER A 52 15.23 -7.39 -5.16
N GLY A 53 14.04 -6.81 -4.99
CA GLY A 53 12.81 -7.31 -5.58
C GLY A 53 12.79 -7.17 -7.10
N THR A 54 12.05 -8.05 -7.75
CA THR A 54 11.91 -8.10 -9.21
C THR A 54 10.48 -7.87 -9.68
N LEU A 55 9.51 -7.76 -8.76
CA LEU A 55 8.12 -7.50 -9.15
C LEU A 55 7.96 -6.09 -9.72
N PRO A 56 7.12 -5.91 -10.76
CA PRO A 56 6.88 -4.59 -11.34
C PRO A 56 6.32 -3.59 -10.31
N PRO A 57 6.82 -2.35 -10.27
CA PRO A 57 6.29 -1.31 -9.39
C PRO A 57 4.77 -1.12 -9.51
N ARG A 58 4.22 -1.22 -10.73
CA ARG A 58 2.78 -1.16 -10.96
C ARG A 58 2.04 -2.28 -10.23
N LEU A 59 2.53 -3.52 -10.32
CA LEU A 59 1.93 -4.68 -9.66
C LEU A 59 1.91 -4.51 -8.13
N ILE A 60 3.05 -4.12 -7.55
CA ILE A 60 3.19 -3.90 -6.11
C ILE A 60 2.18 -2.84 -5.64
N GLU A 61 2.00 -1.77 -6.42
CA GLU A 61 1.08 -0.69 -6.10
C GLU A 61 -0.39 -1.10 -6.19
N LEU A 62 -0.78 -1.86 -7.21
CA LEU A 62 -2.13 -2.43 -7.33
C LEU A 62 -2.47 -3.31 -6.12
N VAL A 63 -1.55 -4.20 -5.72
CA VAL A 63 -1.67 -5.05 -4.54
C VAL A 63 -1.80 -4.22 -3.26
N ARG A 64 -0.95 -3.21 -3.08
CA ARG A 64 -0.98 -2.31 -1.93
C ARG A 64 -2.33 -1.59 -1.84
N LEU A 65 -2.85 -1.06 -2.95
CA LEU A 65 -4.13 -0.35 -3.00
C LEU A 65 -5.31 -1.28 -2.70
N ARG A 66 -5.31 -2.52 -3.22
CA ARG A 66 -6.36 -3.52 -2.91
C ARG A 66 -6.37 -3.87 -1.42
N ILE A 67 -5.21 -4.08 -0.80
CA ILE A 67 -5.12 -4.33 0.65
C ILE A 67 -5.52 -3.09 1.44
N ALA A 68 -5.11 -1.90 1.00
CA ALA A 68 -5.46 -0.66 1.66
C ALA A 68 -6.97 -0.45 1.74
N PHE A 69 -7.71 -0.80 0.67
CA PHE A 69 -9.18 -0.83 0.65
C PHE A 69 -9.74 -1.72 1.75
N PHE A 70 -9.32 -2.99 1.85
CA PHE A 70 -9.82 -3.89 2.91
C PHE A 70 -9.42 -3.43 4.32
N ASN A 71 -8.28 -2.75 4.45
CA ASN A 71 -7.87 -2.13 5.70
C ASN A 71 -8.64 -0.86 6.04
N GLN A 72 -9.38 -0.28 5.08
CA GLN A 72 -9.99 1.04 5.20
C GLN A 72 -8.96 2.11 5.62
N CYS A 73 -7.71 1.97 5.15
CA CYS A 73 -6.62 2.89 5.46
C CYS A 73 -6.66 4.10 4.52
N ARG A 74 -7.20 5.22 5.00
CA ARG A 74 -7.38 6.46 4.20
C ARG A 74 -6.07 7.06 3.69
N SER A 75 -5.05 7.14 4.53
CA SER A 75 -3.71 7.59 4.14
C SER A 75 -3.09 6.70 3.08
N CYS A 76 -3.19 5.39 3.27
CA CYS A 76 -2.70 4.42 2.29
C CYS A 76 -3.41 4.59 0.94
N ILE A 77 -4.73 4.69 0.92
CA ILE A 77 -5.52 4.80 -0.31
C ILE A 77 -5.28 6.11 -1.06
N ALA A 78 -5.04 7.21 -0.33
CA ALA A 78 -4.85 8.53 -0.93
C ALA A 78 -3.55 8.65 -1.75
N VAL A 79 -2.58 7.75 -1.58
CA VAL A 79 -1.27 7.85 -2.21
C VAL A 79 -1.18 7.00 -3.48
N ARG A 80 -0.48 7.52 -4.49
CA ARG A 80 0.10 6.81 -5.63
C ARG A 80 1.61 6.98 -5.60
N TYR A 81 2.38 5.91 -5.76
CA TYR A 81 3.85 6.04 -5.87
C TYR A 81 4.28 6.37 -7.30
N GLN A 82 5.20 7.32 -7.45
CA GLN A 82 5.72 7.75 -8.75
C GLN A 82 6.29 6.58 -9.56
N SER A 83 7.01 5.66 -8.92
CA SER A 83 7.56 4.47 -9.59
C SER A 83 6.49 3.60 -10.26
N ALA A 84 5.28 3.52 -9.70
CA ALA A 84 4.19 2.77 -10.29
C ALA A 84 3.56 3.53 -11.47
N ILE A 85 3.45 4.85 -11.38
CA ILE A 85 2.99 5.72 -12.48
C ILE A 85 3.96 5.63 -13.66
N ASP A 86 5.27 5.68 -13.39
CA ASP A 86 6.32 5.53 -14.40
C ASP A 86 6.27 4.13 -15.05
N ASP A 87 5.80 3.12 -14.32
CA ASP A 87 5.52 1.75 -14.79
C ASP A 87 4.09 1.58 -15.35
N GLY A 88 3.45 2.69 -15.74
CA GLY A 88 2.19 2.69 -16.48
C GLY A 88 0.93 2.58 -15.62
N LEU A 89 1.00 2.76 -14.29
CA LEU A 89 -0.21 2.89 -13.46
C LEU A 89 -0.98 4.16 -13.83
N ASP A 90 -2.28 4.00 -14.10
CA ASP A 90 -3.24 5.08 -14.27
C ASP A 90 -4.46 4.87 -13.35
N GLU A 91 -5.30 5.90 -13.24
CA GLU A 91 -6.50 5.81 -12.39
C GLU A 91 -7.57 4.87 -12.98
N ASP A 92 -7.54 4.55 -14.28
CA ASP A 92 -8.43 3.54 -14.87
C ASP A 92 -8.12 2.14 -14.33
N ALA A 93 -6.84 1.79 -14.17
CA ALA A 93 -6.40 0.57 -13.52
C ALA A 93 -6.78 0.55 -12.04
N VAL A 94 -6.66 1.70 -11.35
CA VAL A 94 -7.06 1.81 -9.94
C VAL A 94 -8.58 1.67 -9.77
N CYS A 95 -9.39 2.27 -10.63
CA CYS A 95 -10.85 2.09 -10.64
C CYS A 95 -11.23 0.62 -10.81
N SER A 96 -10.50 -0.10 -11.67
CA SER A 96 -10.71 -1.51 -11.97
C SER A 96 -10.44 -2.43 -10.77
N LEU A 97 -9.77 -1.94 -9.72
CA LEU A 97 -9.59 -2.67 -8.48
C LEU A 97 -10.90 -2.89 -7.71
N GLU A 98 -12.03 -2.27 -8.08
CA GLU A 98 -13.35 -2.60 -7.53
C GLU A 98 -13.70 -4.08 -7.76
N LEU A 99 -13.54 -4.54 -9.01
CA LEU A 99 -13.80 -5.90 -9.49
C LEU A 99 -12.64 -6.40 -10.37
N PRO A 100 -11.47 -6.73 -9.78
CA PRO A 100 -10.25 -7.02 -10.54
C PRO A 100 -10.39 -8.16 -11.55
N ALA A 101 -11.19 -9.19 -11.23
CA ALA A 101 -11.37 -10.37 -12.07
C ALA A 101 -12.14 -10.10 -13.37
N GLU A 102 -12.83 -8.95 -13.48
CA GLU A 102 -13.61 -8.55 -14.65
C GLU A 102 -12.89 -7.49 -15.49
N ALA A 103 -11.71 -7.03 -15.06
CA ALA A 103 -11.01 -5.90 -15.63
C ALA A 103 -10.16 -6.27 -16.86
N GLU A 104 -10.46 -5.68 -18.01
CA GLU A 104 -9.72 -5.91 -19.27
C GLU A 104 -8.33 -5.24 -19.29
N ASN A 105 -8.13 -4.21 -18.47
CA ASN A 105 -6.88 -3.46 -18.35
C ASN A 105 -5.93 -4.00 -17.26
N LEU A 106 -6.28 -5.14 -16.64
CA LEU A 106 -5.42 -5.88 -15.73
C LEU A 106 -5.01 -7.20 -16.38
N SER A 107 -3.71 -7.46 -16.41
CA SER A 107 -3.13 -8.69 -16.94
C SER A 107 -3.41 -9.89 -16.02
N ALA A 108 -3.30 -11.10 -16.56
CA ALA A 108 -3.44 -12.34 -15.78
C ALA A 108 -2.55 -12.40 -14.51
N PRO A 109 -1.24 -12.07 -14.55
CA PRO A 109 -0.43 -12.02 -13.31
C PRO A 109 -0.97 -10.99 -12.30
N GLU A 110 -1.41 -9.81 -12.74
CA GLU A 110 -1.99 -8.79 -11.85
C GLU A 110 -3.27 -9.28 -11.19
N GLN A 111 -4.19 -9.88 -11.96
CA GLN A 111 -5.44 -10.43 -11.43
C GLN A 111 -5.18 -11.55 -10.41
N SER A 112 -4.22 -12.44 -10.69
CA SER A 112 -3.86 -13.53 -9.77
C SER A 112 -3.26 -13.01 -8.46
N ALA A 113 -2.33 -12.04 -8.54
CA ALA A 113 -1.75 -11.40 -7.36
C ALA A 113 -2.81 -10.63 -6.54
N LEU A 114 -3.76 -9.96 -7.20
CA LEU A 114 -4.86 -9.24 -6.55
C LEU A 114 -5.82 -10.20 -5.83
N ARG A 115 -6.13 -11.35 -6.43
CA ARG A 115 -6.90 -12.43 -5.79
C ARG A 115 -6.21 -12.92 -4.52
N PHE A 116 -4.89 -13.17 -4.58
CA PHE A 116 -4.11 -13.54 -3.40
C PHE A 116 -4.13 -12.43 -2.33
N ALA A 117 -3.88 -11.18 -2.72
CA ALA A 117 -3.84 -10.04 -1.80
C ALA A 117 -5.17 -9.81 -1.07
N GLU A 118 -6.29 -9.97 -1.78
CA GLU A 118 -7.63 -9.91 -1.22
C GLU A 118 -7.89 -11.04 -0.22
N LEU A 119 -7.61 -12.30 -0.60
CA LEU A 119 -7.73 -13.43 0.32
C LEU A 119 -6.84 -13.23 1.54
N PHE A 120 -5.61 -12.77 1.35
CA PHE A 120 -4.68 -12.49 2.45
C PHE A 120 -5.22 -11.44 3.42
N ALA A 121 -5.89 -10.39 2.91
CA ALA A 121 -6.49 -9.36 3.73
C ALA A 121 -7.81 -9.79 4.43
N THR A 122 -8.59 -10.68 3.80
CA THR A 122 -9.97 -10.99 4.23
C THR A 122 -10.15 -12.38 4.84
N ASN A 123 -9.54 -13.41 4.25
CA ASN A 123 -9.66 -14.80 4.67
C ASN A 123 -8.43 -15.62 4.24
N HIS A 124 -7.29 -15.38 4.88
CA HIS A 124 -6.03 -16.06 4.56
C HIS A 124 -6.08 -17.59 4.72
N LEU A 125 -7.05 -18.13 5.47
CA LEU A 125 -7.26 -19.58 5.61
C LEU A 125 -7.85 -20.22 4.35
N ALA A 126 -8.38 -19.43 3.41
CA ALA A 126 -8.85 -19.91 2.11
C ALA A 126 -7.74 -19.89 1.04
N ILE A 127 -6.51 -19.53 1.40
CA ILE A 127 -5.35 -19.63 0.52
C ILE A 127 -4.85 -21.07 0.61
N ASP A 128 -5.18 -21.88 -0.39
CA ASP A 128 -4.81 -23.28 -0.51
C ASP A 128 -3.78 -23.50 -1.63
N ASP A 129 -3.44 -24.76 -1.89
CA ASP A 129 -2.50 -25.15 -2.95
C ASP A 129 -2.96 -24.66 -4.33
N ALA A 130 -4.27 -24.61 -4.59
CA ALA A 130 -4.80 -24.14 -5.86
C ALA A 130 -4.55 -22.64 -6.09
N VAL A 131 -4.61 -21.82 -5.02
CA VAL A 131 -4.22 -20.40 -5.11
C VAL A 131 -2.73 -20.26 -5.45
N TYR A 132 -1.87 -21.04 -4.80
CA TYR A 132 -0.43 -20.98 -5.07
C TYR A 132 -0.05 -21.56 -6.44
N ASP A 133 -0.75 -22.60 -6.91
CA ASP A 133 -0.54 -23.17 -8.24
C ASP A 133 -0.92 -22.19 -9.35
N GLU A 134 -1.97 -21.38 -9.15
CA GLU A 134 -2.32 -20.29 -10.06
C GLU A 134 -1.22 -19.22 -10.08
N LEU A 135 -0.74 -18.78 -8.91
CA LEU A 135 0.35 -17.81 -8.83
C LEU A 135 1.64 -18.33 -9.50
N ARG A 136 1.97 -19.62 -9.33
CA ARG A 136 3.15 -20.24 -9.97
C ARG A 136 3.08 -20.29 -11.49
N ALA A 137 1.90 -20.14 -12.09
CA ALA A 137 1.80 -19.97 -13.54
C ALA A 137 2.41 -18.64 -14.02
N HIS A 138 2.63 -17.70 -13.10
CA HIS A 138 3.01 -16.32 -13.39
C HIS A 138 4.28 -15.85 -12.67
N PHE A 139 4.57 -16.39 -11.49
CA PHE A 139 5.63 -15.92 -10.59
C PHE A 139 6.58 -17.06 -10.22
N SER A 140 7.87 -16.73 -10.12
CA SER A 140 8.90 -17.59 -9.53
C SER A 140 8.76 -17.69 -8.01
N GLU A 141 9.40 -18.68 -7.39
CA GLU A 141 9.35 -18.87 -5.92
C GLU A 141 9.88 -17.64 -5.16
N ASP A 142 10.91 -16.96 -5.69
CA ASP A 142 11.45 -15.73 -5.09
C ASP A 142 10.43 -14.58 -5.17
N GLU A 143 9.74 -14.43 -6.30
CA GLU A 143 8.67 -13.44 -6.51
C GLU A 143 7.44 -13.72 -5.63
N LEU A 144 7.11 -14.99 -5.35
CA LEU A 144 6.05 -15.35 -4.41
C LEU A 144 6.37 -14.91 -2.98
N VAL A 145 7.62 -15.05 -2.55
CA VAL A 145 8.08 -14.55 -1.25
C VAL A 145 8.02 -13.03 -1.21
N GLU A 146 8.48 -12.36 -2.26
CA GLU A 146 8.43 -10.90 -2.40
C GLU A 146 6.98 -10.39 -2.34
N LEU A 147 6.06 -10.96 -3.13
CA LEU A 147 4.64 -10.62 -3.14
C LEU A 147 4.04 -10.78 -1.73
N GLY A 148 4.30 -11.91 -1.08
CA GLY A 148 3.83 -12.18 0.27
C GLY A 148 4.33 -11.16 1.30
N LEU A 149 5.60 -10.73 1.20
CA LEU A 149 6.17 -9.72 2.10
C LEU A 149 5.57 -8.33 1.85
N HIS A 150 5.36 -7.94 0.60
CA HIS A 150 4.62 -6.69 0.29
C HIS A 150 3.20 -6.73 0.85
N CYS A 151 2.48 -7.85 0.68
CA CYS A 151 1.16 -8.06 1.27
C CYS A 151 1.18 -7.95 2.80
N ALA A 152 2.14 -8.60 3.46
CA ALA A 152 2.27 -8.59 4.92
C ALA A 152 2.52 -7.18 5.47
N ILE A 153 3.41 -6.41 4.84
CA ILE A 153 3.71 -5.03 5.23
C ILE A 153 2.48 -4.15 5.00
N ALA A 154 1.87 -4.20 3.81
CA ALA A 154 0.69 -3.43 3.47
C ALA A 154 -0.49 -3.74 4.41
N LEU A 155 -0.67 -5.01 4.77
CA LEU A 155 -1.72 -5.45 5.68
C LEU A 155 -1.46 -4.94 7.11
N GLY A 156 -0.30 -5.29 7.68
CA GLY A 156 0.02 -4.99 9.07
C GLY A 156 0.14 -3.48 9.34
N VAL A 157 1.00 -2.80 8.57
CA VAL A 157 1.22 -1.35 8.72
C VAL A 157 0.00 -0.56 8.29
N GLY A 158 -0.73 -1.01 7.27
CA GLY A 158 -1.97 -0.37 6.83
C GLY A 158 -3.08 -0.42 7.88
N ARG A 159 -3.28 -1.58 8.54
CA ARG A 159 -4.24 -1.68 9.66
C ARG A 159 -3.84 -0.80 10.82
N LEU A 160 -2.57 -0.80 11.19
CA LEU A 160 -2.06 0.08 12.25
C LEU A 160 -2.33 1.55 11.90
N SER A 161 -1.95 1.99 10.70
CA SER A 161 -2.18 3.36 10.23
C SER A 161 -3.66 3.76 10.26
N ALA A 162 -4.56 2.86 9.85
CA ALA A 162 -6.00 3.08 9.94
C ALA A 162 -6.45 3.23 11.41
N THR A 163 -5.96 2.35 12.31
CA THR A 163 -6.27 2.44 13.75
C THR A 163 -5.64 3.64 14.44
N TRP A 164 -4.59 4.24 13.87
CA TRP A 164 -3.99 5.46 14.39
C TRP A 164 -4.68 6.73 13.88
N ASP A 165 -5.65 6.61 12.96
CA ASP A 165 -6.34 7.76 12.35
C ASP A 165 -5.35 8.77 11.75
N VAL A 166 -4.35 8.27 11.00
CA VAL A 166 -3.38 9.14 10.31
C VAL A 166 -4.09 9.81 9.14
N SER A 167 -4.81 10.88 9.45
CA SER A 167 -5.65 11.62 8.50
C SER A 167 -5.10 13.02 8.20
N GLU A 168 -3.97 13.37 8.80
CA GLU A 168 -3.27 14.62 8.54
C GLU A 168 -2.73 14.60 7.10
N ASN A 169 -2.86 15.73 6.40
CA ASN A 169 -2.43 15.92 5.01
C ASN A 169 -3.19 15.12 3.94
N LEU A 170 -4.29 14.44 4.29
CA LEU A 170 -5.16 13.82 3.28
C LEU A 170 -5.71 14.86 2.30
N PRO A 171 -5.97 14.47 1.03
CA PRO A 171 -6.70 15.30 0.09
C PRO A 171 -8.08 15.70 0.63
N ASP A 172 -8.58 16.86 0.19
CA ASP A 172 -9.92 17.31 0.55
C ASP A 172 -10.98 16.26 0.20
N GLY A 173 -11.93 16.04 1.12
CA GLY A 173 -12.97 15.00 0.97
C GLY A 173 -12.56 13.61 1.47
N ASN A 174 -11.27 13.30 1.61
CA ASN A 174 -10.81 11.98 2.09
C ASN A 174 -10.86 11.84 3.63
N GLY A 175 -11.19 12.90 4.36
CA GLY A 175 -11.29 12.91 5.84
C GLY A 175 -12.68 12.58 6.41
N ALA A 176 -13.69 12.32 5.58
CA ALA A 176 -15.07 12.08 6.04
C ALA A 176 -15.22 10.80 6.88
N SER A 177 -16.15 10.75 7.84
CA SER A 177 -16.41 9.55 8.65
C SER A 177 -17.19 8.49 7.87
N GLY A 178 -16.81 7.21 8.00
CA GLY A 178 -17.52 6.06 7.43
C GLY A 178 -16.63 5.14 6.59
N PRO A 179 -17.19 4.10 5.95
CA PRO A 179 -16.47 3.30 4.96
C PRO A 179 -15.99 4.18 3.79
N LEU A 180 -14.74 4.00 3.38
CA LEU A 180 -14.19 4.67 2.21
C LEU A 180 -14.59 3.90 0.94
N ALA A 181 -15.09 4.61 -0.07
CA ALA A 181 -15.25 4.13 -1.43
C ALA A 181 -14.04 4.64 -2.25
N PRO A 182 -12.92 3.91 -2.28
CA PRO A 182 -11.62 4.47 -2.66
C PRO A 182 -11.48 4.77 -4.15
N TRP A 183 -12.21 4.03 -5.00
CA TRP A 183 -12.07 4.07 -6.45
C TRP A 183 -12.53 5.39 -7.08
N ASN A 184 -13.17 6.27 -6.30
CA ASN A 184 -13.61 7.60 -6.73
C ASN A 184 -13.05 8.73 -5.82
N SER A 185 -12.06 8.42 -4.98
CA SER A 185 -11.48 9.39 -4.05
C SER A 185 -10.24 10.07 -4.62
N ALA A 186 -10.02 11.33 -4.27
CA ALA A 186 -8.86 12.08 -4.75
C ALA A 186 -7.55 11.41 -4.32
N SER A 187 -6.60 11.29 -5.24
CA SER A 187 -5.28 10.72 -5.01
C SER A 187 -4.18 11.79 -5.09
N VAL A 188 -3.04 11.51 -4.49
CA VAL A 188 -1.83 12.35 -4.52
C VAL A 188 -0.61 11.49 -4.79
N ILE A 189 0.38 12.08 -5.45
CA ILE A 189 1.63 11.40 -5.78
C ILE A 189 2.60 11.50 -4.59
N ALA A 190 3.22 10.38 -4.26
CA ALA A 190 4.40 10.29 -3.40
C ALA A 190 5.61 9.93 -4.25
N SER A 191 6.77 10.53 -3.94
CA SER A 191 8.00 10.33 -4.70
C SER A 191 8.57 8.92 -4.52
N GLY A 192 8.38 8.32 -3.33
CA GLY A 192 8.79 6.95 -3.01
C GLY A 192 10.15 6.83 -2.34
#